data_AF-A0A811S2Z5-F1
#
_entry.id   AF-A0A811S2Z5-F1
#
_cell.length_a   1.000
_cell.length_b   1.000
_cell.length_c   1.000
_cell.angle_alpha   90.00
_cell.angle_beta   90.00
_cell.angle_gamma   90.00
#
_symmetry.space_group_name_H-M   'P 1'
#
loop_
_entity.id
_entity.type
_entity.pdbx_description
1 polymer ?
#
loop_
_entity_poly.entity_id
_entity_poly.type
_entity_poly.pdbx_seq_one_letter_code
_entity_poly.pdbx_strand_id
1 'polypeptide(L)'
;MMRVHRPLGIGSMLLCHPFSACLVGSRAASGGRRRGDNNGSPSPEPSASTWRKPEPGRLKLNFDGSSKHGASRRASIGGVYRDHEGGFVLGYAERIGAATSSVAELAALRRGLELAVANGWRSVWIEGDAKTVVDIVRSRARVRAQEDLRLCGEIEALLPLLDDMSVSHVRRQGNRVAHGFAKLGHSAARPRVWRDVPPDEVLRFLQRDAEGR
;
A
#
# COMPACT_ATOMS: atom_id res chain seq x y z
N MET A 1 -39.65 -38.74 15.66
CA MET A 1 -39.92 -37.62 14.72
C MET A 1 -39.48 -36.32 15.38
N MET A 2 -38.61 -35.47 14.87
CA MET A 2 -37.59 -35.53 13.81
C MET A 2 -36.45 -34.63 14.33
N ARG A 3 -35.21 -35.16 14.35
CA ARG A 3 -34.00 -34.34 14.43
C ARG A 3 -33.89 -33.56 13.12
N VAL A 4 -33.64 -32.27 13.20
CA VAL A 4 -33.22 -31.50 12.03
C VAL A 4 -31.83 -30.92 12.31
N HIS A 5 -30.95 -31.22 11.36
CA HIS A 5 -29.51 -31.05 11.37
C HIS A 5 -29.06 -29.58 11.45
N ARG A 6 -28.02 -29.33 12.26
CA ARG A 6 -27.11 -28.21 12.02
C ARG A 6 -26.23 -28.53 10.81
N PRO A 7 -26.07 -27.65 9.82
CA PRO A 7 -25.00 -27.80 8.86
C PRO A 7 -23.67 -27.38 9.51
N LEU A 8 -22.73 -28.31 9.47
CA LEU A 8 -21.30 -28.13 9.71
C LEU A 8 -20.65 -27.58 8.45
N GLY A 9 -19.72 -26.63 8.64
CA GLY A 9 -18.49 -26.55 7.87
C GLY A 9 -18.54 -25.88 6.51
N ILE A 10 -18.07 -24.63 6.44
CA ILE A 10 -17.27 -24.16 5.31
C ILE A 10 -16.04 -23.45 5.91
N GLY A 11 -14.88 -23.80 5.39
CA GLY A 11 -13.58 -23.70 6.02
C GLY A 11 -13.21 -22.31 6.55
N SER A 12 -12.59 -22.33 7.73
CA SER A 12 -11.65 -21.30 8.14
C SER A 12 -10.55 -21.22 7.08
N MET A 13 -10.69 -20.30 6.12
CA MET A 13 -9.52 -19.78 5.43
C MET A 13 -8.67 -19.13 6.50
N LEU A 14 -7.53 -19.75 6.80
CA LEU A 14 -6.44 -19.15 7.54
C LEU A 14 -6.09 -17.83 6.83
N LEU A 15 -6.66 -16.73 7.31
CA LEU A 15 -6.13 -15.39 7.10
C LEU A 15 -4.79 -15.36 7.81
N CYS A 16 -3.74 -15.83 7.13
CA CYS A 16 -2.36 -15.57 7.49
C CYS A 16 -2.19 -14.04 7.51
N HIS A 17 -2.40 -13.44 8.68
CA HIS A 17 -2.12 -12.03 8.91
C HIS A 17 -0.60 -11.84 8.74
N PRO A 18 -0.15 -11.04 7.77
CA PRO A 18 1.26 -11.06 7.38
C PRO A 18 2.25 -10.64 8.49
N PHE A 19 1.84 -9.92 9.53
CA PHE A 19 2.77 -9.05 10.27
C PHE A 19 3.40 -9.54 11.57
N SER A 20 3.05 -10.71 12.10
CA SER A 20 3.58 -11.12 13.43
C SER A 20 5.12 -11.27 13.47
N ALA A 21 5.79 -11.35 12.31
CA ALA A 21 7.24 -11.59 12.21
C ALA A 21 8.13 -10.34 12.10
N CYS A 22 7.60 -9.13 11.89
CA CYS A 22 8.43 -7.94 11.66
C CYS A 22 9.06 -7.35 12.93
N LEU A 23 8.52 -7.66 14.12
CA LEU A 23 8.85 -6.96 15.37
C LEU A 23 9.81 -7.70 16.31
N VAL A 24 10.12 -8.98 16.11
CA VAL A 24 10.90 -9.74 17.10
C VAL A 24 12.40 -9.72 16.79
N GLY A 25 13.11 -8.82 17.47
CA GLY A 25 14.52 -8.99 17.77
C GLY A 25 14.67 -9.93 18.97
N SER A 26 15.12 -11.16 18.74
CA SER A 26 15.64 -12.02 19.82
C SER A 26 16.92 -12.72 19.38
N ARG A 27 18.00 -12.47 20.12
CA ARG A 27 19.17 -13.34 20.20
C ARG A 27 18.87 -14.42 21.23
N ALA A 28 18.93 -15.68 20.82
CA ALA A 28 19.54 -16.77 21.58
C ALA A 28 19.78 -17.95 20.63
N ALA A 29 21.02 -18.42 20.61
CA ALA A 29 21.46 -19.59 19.86
C ALA A 29 21.29 -20.86 20.70
N SER A 30 20.88 -21.96 20.07
CA SER A 30 21.41 -23.29 20.40
C SER A 30 21.20 -24.24 19.22
N GLY A 31 22.22 -25.06 18.96
CA GLY A 31 22.43 -25.82 17.74
C GLY A 31 21.38 -26.89 17.42
N GLY A 32 21.25 -27.13 16.12
CA GLY A 32 20.57 -28.29 15.55
C GLY A 32 20.93 -28.41 14.09
N ARG A 33 21.89 -29.28 13.75
CA ARG A 33 22.19 -29.65 12.36
C ARG A 33 20.94 -30.30 11.77
N ARG A 34 20.39 -29.75 10.69
CA ARG A 34 19.49 -30.49 9.78
C ARG A 34 19.94 -30.32 8.34
N ARG A 35 19.84 -31.45 7.64
CA ARG A 35 20.22 -31.73 6.25
C ARG A 35 19.45 -30.84 5.28
N GLY A 36 20.04 -30.64 4.12
CA GLY A 36 19.58 -29.72 3.09
C GLY A 36 18.19 -30.01 2.57
N ASP A 37 17.42 -28.94 2.46
CA ASP A 37 16.28 -28.81 1.56
C ASP A 37 16.67 -27.75 0.52
N ASN A 38 16.89 -28.19 -0.72
CA ASN A 38 16.96 -27.30 -1.88
C ASN A 38 15.55 -26.75 -2.15
N ASN A 39 15.12 -25.78 -1.35
CA ASN A 39 13.94 -24.99 -1.66
C ASN A 39 14.39 -23.83 -2.56
N GLY A 40 14.27 -24.04 -3.88
CA GLY A 40 14.44 -22.97 -4.86
C GLY A 40 13.59 -21.78 -4.43
N SER A 41 14.25 -20.69 -4.07
CA SER A 41 13.57 -19.45 -3.71
C SER A 41 12.67 -19.06 -4.89
N PRO A 42 11.39 -18.72 -4.69
CA PRO A 42 10.57 -18.23 -5.79
C PRO A 42 11.28 -17.01 -6.38
N SER A 43 11.53 -17.08 -7.69
CA SER A 43 12.08 -15.98 -8.47
C SER A 43 11.21 -14.73 -8.21
N PRO A 44 11.81 -13.53 -8.13
CA PRO A 44 11.05 -12.33 -7.86
C PRO A 44 10.03 -12.11 -8.97
N GLU A 45 8.74 -12.16 -8.61
CA GLU A 45 7.61 -11.84 -9.48
C GLU A 45 7.91 -10.53 -10.24
N PRO A 46 7.89 -10.54 -11.59
CA PRO A 46 8.23 -9.38 -12.38
C PRO A 46 7.22 -8.26 -12.09
N SER A 47 7.74 -7.10 -11.67
CA SER A 47 6.90 -5.95 -11.35
C SER A 47 6.30 -5.35 -12.61
N ALA A 48 4.98 -5.17 -12.62
CA ALA A 48 4.25 -4.55 -13.72
C ALA A 48 4.81 -3.16 -14.04
N SER A 49 4.95 -2.85 -15.33
CA SER A 49 5.38 -1.53 -15.80
C SER A 49 4.20 -0.58 -16.03
N THR A 50 3.00 -1.10 -16.20
CA THR A 50 1.78 -0.34 -16.45
C THR A 50 0.77 -0.59 -15.34
N TRP A 51 -0.09 0.42 -15.13
CA TRP A 51 -1.21 0.30 -14.22
C TRP A 51 -2.26 -0.66 -14.78
N ARG A 52 -2.94 -1.41 -13.90
CA ARG A 52 -4.05 -2.29 -14.26
C ARG A 52 -5.28 -1.99 -13.40
N LYS A 53 -6.46 -2.07 -14.01
CA LYS A 53 -7.74 -1.96 -13.31
C LYS A 53 -7.90 -3.10 -12.28
N PRO A 54 -8.50 -2.85 -11.11
CA PRO A 54 -8.87 -3.89 -10.16
C PRO A 54 -10.09 -4.69 -10.65
N GLU A 55 -10.38 -5.81 -9.99
CA GLU A 55 -11.57 -6.61 -10.23
C GLU A 55 -12.87 -5.87 -9.83
N PRO A 56 -14.04 -6.20 -10.42
CA PRO A 56 -15.32 -5.64 -10.01
C PRO A 56 -15.58 -5.77 -8.51
N GLY A 57 -16.11 -4.71 -7.90
CA GLY A 57 -16.35 -4.64 -6.45
C GLY A 57 -15.13 -4.24 -5.61
N ARG A 58 -13.97 -4.00 -6.24
CA ARG A 58 -12.73 -3.62 -5.56
C ARG A 58 -12.26 -2.23 -5.97
N LEU A 59 -11.71 -1.48 -5.00
CA LEU A 59 -10.98 -0.25 -5.27
C LEU A 59 -9.48 -0.50 -5.28
N LYS A 60 -8.74 0.23 -6.10
CA LYS A 60 -7.28 0.24 -6.08
C LYS A 60 -6.76 1.54 -5.50
N LEU A 61 -5.96 1.44 -4.44
CA LEU A 61 -5.13 2.50 -3.90
C LEU A 61 -3.75 2.47 -4.58
N ASN A 62 -3.39 3.55 -5.27
CA ASN A 62 -2.00 3.86 -5.59
C ASN A 62 -1.49 4.97 -4.65
N PHE A 63 -0.31 4.81 -4.04
CA PHE A 63 0.30 5.79 -3.14
C PHE A 63 1.73 6.14 -3.57
N ASP A 64 2.19 7.34 -3.24
CA ASP A 64 3.56 7.82 -3.49
C ASP A 64 3.98 8.85 -2.44
N GLY A 65 5.21 8.72 -1.96
CA GLY A 65 5.90 9.67 -1.11
C GLY A 65 6.97 10.44 -1.88
N SER A 66 7.04 11.76 -1.70
CA SER A 66 8.08 12.58 -2.33
C SER A 66 8.87 13.35 -1.28
N SER A 67 10.15 13.06 -1.14
CA SER A 67 11.09 13.85 -0.33
C SER A 67 12.11 14.58 -1.21
N LYS A 68 12.33 15.87 -0.93
CA LYS A 68 13.37 16.67 -1.60
C LYS A 68 14.74 16.38 -1.00
N HIS A 69 15.77 16.45 -1.84
CA HIS A 69 17.16 16.34 -1.42
C HIS A 69 17.61 17.59 -0.64
N GLY A 70 18.69 17.46 0.13
CA GLY A 70 19.31 18.55 0.89
C GLY A 70 18.79 18.71 2.32
N ALA A 71 19.32 19.69 3.04
CA ALA A 71 19.14 19.82 4.49
C ALA A 71 17.67 19.92 4.95
N SER A 72 16.82 20.59 4.15
CA SER A 72 15.41 20.77 4.51
C SER A 72 14.57 19.50 4.47
N ARG A 73 14.96 18.50 3.66
CA ARG A 73 14.21 17.24 3.43
C ARG A 73 12.69 17.41 3.28
N ARG A 74 12.25 18.53 2.69
CA ARG A 74 10.82 18.84 2.54
C ARG A 74 10.14 17.71 1.79
N ALA A 75 9.09 17.19 2.39
CA ALA A 75 8.39 16.01 1.93
C ALA A 75 6.89 16.27 1.80
N SER A 76 6.29 15.50 0.91
CA SER A 76 4.87 15.46 0.67
C SER A 76 4.45 14.04 0.32
N ILE A 77 3.16 13.80 0.42
CA ILE A 77 2.52 12.52 0.12
C ILE A 77 1.40 12.74 -0.87
N GLY A 78 1.06 11.69 -1.60
CA GLY A 78 -0.17 11.67 -2.36
C GLY A 78 -0.59 10.27 -2.76
N GLY A 79 -1.81 10.17 -3.24
CA GLY A 79 -2.33 8.91 -3.73
C GLY A 79 -3.70 9.06 -4.34
N VAL A 80 -4.17 7.97 -4.93
CA VAL A 80 -5.40 7.91 -5.70
C VAL A 80 -6.10 6.58 -5.48
N TYR A 81 -7.41 6.65 -5.32
CA TYR A 81 -8.33 5.54 -5.41
C TYR A 81 -8.99 5.52 -6.78
N ARG A 82 -9.00 4.34 -7.40
CA ARG A 82 -9.69 4.08 -8.66
C ARG A 82 -10.55 2.82 -8.58
N ASP A 83 -11.65 2.81 -9.30
CA ASP A 83 -12.53 1.65 -9.39
C ASP A 83 -12.11 0.66 -10.49
N HIS A 84 -12.91 -0.39 -10.64
CA HIS A 84 -12.75 -1.47 -11.62
C HIS A 84 -12.94 -1.03 -13.08
N GLU A 85 -13.61 0.10 -13.34
CA GLU A 85 -13.72 0.71 -14.66
C GLU A 85 -12.50 1.61 -14.96
N GLY A 86 -11.65 1.84 -13.97
CA GLY A 86 -10.53 2.78 -14.01
C GLY A 86 -10.93 4.22 -13.74
N GLY A 87 -12.18 4.43 -13.29
CA GLY A 87 -12.70 5.71 -12.87
C GLY A 87 -11.95 6.25 -11.66
N PHE A 88 -11.75 7.57 -11.65
CA PHE A 88 -11.23 8.26 -10.47
C PHE A 88 -12.30 8.32 -9.39
N VAL A 89 -11.96 7.86 -8.19
CA VAL A 89 -12.88 7.89 -7.04
C VAL A 89 -12.46 8.96 -6.05
N LEU A 90 -11.20 8.95 -5.63
CA LEU A 90 -10.67 9.88 -4.65
C LEU A 90 -9.18 10.11 -4.87
N GLY A 91 -8.71 11.33 -4.65
CA GLY A 91 -7.29 11.68 -4.65
C GLY A 91 -6.93 12.45 -3.39
N TYR A 92 -5.69 12.33 -2.92
CA TYR A 92 -5.21 13.12 -1.80
C TYR A 92 -3.78 13.61 -2.04
N ALA A 93 -3.46 14.77 -1.47
CA ALA A 93 -2.13 15.35 -1.51
C ALA A 93 -1.89 16.22 -0.27
N GLU A 94 -0.72 16.06 0.35
CA GLU A 94 -0.41 16.75 1.61
C GLU A 94 1.09 16.99 1.74
N ARG A 95 1.47 18.15 2.31
CA ARG A 95 2.83 18.43 2.76
C ARG A 95 3.01 17.88 4.17
N ILE A 96 4.06 17.09 4.40
CA ILE A 96 4.29 16.39 5.70
C ILE A 96 5.53 16.90 6.44
N GLY A 97 6.02 18.08 6.11
CA GLY A 97 7.22 18.66 6.74
C GLY A 97 8.50 18.02 6.21
N ALA A 98 9.46 17.71 7.09
CA ALA A 98 10.73 17.10 6.71
C ALA A 98 10.70 15.59 6.96
N ALA A 99 11.00 14.78 5.94
CA ALA A 99 10.97 13.33 6.05
C ALA A 99 11.97 12.65 5.12
N THR A 100 12.37 11.41 5.43
CA THR A 100 13.09 10.56 4.47
C THR A 100 12.14 10.10 3.36
N SER A 101 12.69 9.53 2.28
CA SER A 101 11.86 8.92 1.22
C SER A 101 10.99 7.79 1.79
N SER A 102 11.56 6.90 2.61
CA SER A 102 10.81 5.78 3.22
C SER A 102 9.67 6.26 4.12
N VAL A 103 9.91 7.27 4.95
CA VAL A 103 8.89 7.87 5.82
C VAL A 103 7.78 8.50 4.99
N ALA A 104 8.11 9.20 3.90
CA ALA A 104 7.10 9.78 3.02
C ALA A 104 6.22 8.71 2.35
N GLU A 105 6.81 7.61 1.88
CA GLU A 105 6.09 6.50 1.25
C GLU A 105 5.15 5.79 2.25
N LEU A 106 5.65 5.49 3.45
CA LEU A 106 4.84 4.91 4.53
C LEU A 106 3.71 5.86 4.96
N ALA A 107 3.99 7.15 5.09
CA ALA A 107 2.97 8.15 5.43
C ALA A 107 1.90 8.28 4.33
N ALA A 108 2.29 8.18 3.06
CA ALA A 108 1.33 8.14 1.96
C ALA A 108 0.41 6.93 2.06
N LEU A 109 0.97 5.73 2.25
CA LEU A 109 0.18 4.51 2.45
C LEU A 109 -0.75 4.64 3.66
N ARG A 110 -0.24 5.06 4.82
CA ARG A 110 -1.05 5.26 6.03
C ARG A 110 -2.22 6.19 5.76
N ARG A 111 -1.99 7.31 5.09
CA ARG A 111 -3.04 8.27 4.75
C ARG A 111 -4.09 7.69 3.81
N GLY A 112 -3.68 6.91 2.82
CA GLY A 112 -4.59 6.15 1.97
C GLY A 112 -5.49 5.22 2.80
N LEU A 113 -4.90 4.41 3.67
CA LEU A 113 -5.62 3.47 4.53
C LEU A 113 -6.61 4.17 5.48
N GLU A 114 -6.21 5.27 6.11
CA GLU A 114 -7.12 6.11 6.91
C GLU A 114 -8.35 6.55 6.10
N LEU A 115 -8.15 6.94 4.84
CA LEU A 115 -9.23 7.33 3.95
C LEU A 115 -10.10 6.12 3.56
N ALA A 116 -9.55 4.95 3.30
CA ALA A 116 -10.35 3.74 3.06
C ALA A 116 -11.28 3.43 4.25
N VAL A 117 -10.72 3.41 5.47
CA VAL A 117 -11.47 3.15 6.70
C VAL A 117 -12.56 4.21 6.89
N ALA A 118 -12.23 5.49 6.73
CA ALA A 118 -13.19 6.59 6.90
C ALA A 118 -14.33 6.57 5.88
N ASN A 119 -14.13 6.01 4.69
CA ASN A 119 -15.18 5.87 3.67
C ASN A 119 -15.86 4.48 3.71
N GLY A 120 -15.50 3.60 4.65
CA GLY A 120 -16.07 2.26 4.75
C GLY A 120 -15.66 1.32 3.60
N TRP A 121 -14.56 1.58 2.91
CA TRP A 121 -14.06 0.75 1.82
C TRP A 121 -13.26 -0.43 2.38
N ARG A 122 -13.80 -1.64 2.24
CA ARG A 122 -13.24 -2.85 2.88
C ARG A 122 -12.56 -3.81 1.89
N SER A 123 -12.82 -3.68 0.58
CA SER A 123 -12.08 -4.40 -0.47
C SER A 123 -11.16 -3.45 -1.23
N VAL A 124 -9.85 -3.56 -0.98
CA VAL A 124 -8.83 -2.63 -1.48
C VAL A 124 -7.62 -3.39 -2.03
N TRP A 125 -7.20 -3.06 -3.24
CA TRP A 125 -5.89 -3.43 -3.79
C TRP A 125 -4.92 -2.26 -3.58
N ILE A 126 -3.92 -2.44 -2.73
CA ILE A 126 -2.87 -1.47 -2.43
C ILE A 126 -1.69 -1.68 -3.39
N GLU A 127 -1.21 -0.61 -4.01
CA GLU A 127 -0.12 -0.67 -4.98
C GLU A 127 0.79 0.57 -4.86
N GLY A 128 2.11 0.35 -4.84
CA GLY A 128 3.11 1.42 -4.78
C GLY A 128 4.39 1.05 -5.52
N ASP A 129 5.27 2.02 -5.78
CA ASP A 129 6.54 1.82 -6.48
C ASP A 129 7.77 1.78 -5.57
N ALA A 130 7.61 2.06 -4.28
CA ALA A 130 8.63 1.81 -3.27
C ALA A 130 8.67 0.32 -2.88
N LYS A 131 9.41 -0.50 -3.64
CA LYS A 131 9.53 -1.95 -3.39
C LYS A 131 9.84 -2.31 -1.93
N THR A 132 10.73 -1.58 -1.27
CA THR A 132 11.05 -1.80 0.14
C THR A 132 9.83 -1.62 1.05
N VAL A 133 9.02 -0.60 0.82
CA VAL A 133 7.78 -0.36 1.58
C VAL A 133 6.76 -1.46 1.30
N VAL A 134 6.59 -1.85 0.03
CA VAL A 134 5.70 -2.97 -0.34
C VAL A 134 6.16 -4.28 0.32
N ASP A 135 7.46 -4.55 0.35
CA ASP A 135 8.01 -5.75 0.98
C ASP A 135 7.88 -5.70 2.52
N ILE A 136 8.02 -4.53 3.16
CA ILE A 136 7.71 -4.34 4.58
C ILE A 136 6.25 -4.68 4.85
N VAL A 137 5.33 -4.15 4.02
CA VAL A 137 3.89 -4.36 4.20
C VAL A 137 3.46 -5.82 3.92
N ARG A 138 4.26 -6.55 3.15
CA ARG A 138 4.07 -8.00 2.94
C ARG A 138 4.83 -8.85 3.97
N SER A 139 5.46 -8.22 4.95
CA SER A 139 6.31 -8.84 5.97
C SER A 139 7.45 -9.68 5.41
N ARG A 140 7.97 -9.24 4.26
CA ARG A 140 9.13 -9.79 3.55
C ARG A 140 10.42 -9.02 3.82
N ALA A 141 10.33 -7.90 4.54
CA ALA A 141 11.48 -7.08 4.90
C ALA A 141 11.41 -6.63 6.37
N ARG A 142 12.58 -6.48 6.99
CA ARG A 142 12.70 -5.97 8.36
C ARG A 142 12.87 -4.45 8.34
N VAL A 143 12.20 -3.79 9.27
CA VAL A 143 12.33 -2.35 9.50
C VAL A 143 13.36 -2.11 10.59
N ARG A 144 14.23 -1.12 10.40
CA ARG A 144 15.31 -0.79 11.36
C ARG A 144 15.22 0.63 11.89
N ALA A 145 14.71 1.57 11.10
CA ALA A 145 14.56 2.96 11.51
C ALA A 145 13.34 3.11 12.43
N GLN A 146 13.49 3.86 13.52
CA GLN A 146 12.44 4.02 14.53
C GLN A 146 11.20 4.73 13.98
N GLU A 147 11.37 5.73 13.10
CA GLU A 147 10.27 6.44 12.45
C GLU A 147 9.46 5.52 11.54
N ASP A 148 10.16 4.71 10.73
CA ASP A 148 9.54 3.70 9.87
C ASP A 148 8.77 2.67 10.72
N LEU A 149 9.34 2.20 11.84
CA LEU A 149 8.67 1.26 12.76
C LEU A 149 7.36 1.82 13.30
N ARG A 150 7.35 3.09 13.70
CA ARG A 150 6.13 3.75 14.19
C ARG A 150 5.03 3.77 13.12
N LEU A 151 5.37 4.19 11.90
CA LEU A 151 4.41 4.22 10.79
C LEU A 151 3.94 2.82 10.41
N CYS A 152 4.81 1.81 10.48
CA CYS A 152 4.43 0.42 10.25
C CYS A 152 3.40 -0.05 11.29
N GLY A 153 3.60 0.25 12.58
CA GLY A 153 2.61 -0.09 13.62
C GLY A 153 1.25 0.59 13.40
N GLU A 154 1.24 1.84 12.93
CA GLU A 154 -0.01 2.55 12.58
C GLU A 154 -0.70 1.94 11.35
N ILE A 155 0.08 1.56 10.32
CA ILE A 155 -0.43 0.83 9.15
C ILE A 155 -1.00 -0.52 9.56
N GLU A 156 -0.25 -1.30 10.35
CA GLU A 156 -0.65 -2.61 10.87
C GLU A 156 -1.96 -2.55 11.66
N ALA A 157 -2.23 -1.46 12.39
CA ALA A 157 -3.50 -1.27 13.09
C ALA A 157 -4.69 -1.02 12.15
N LEU A 158 -4.45 -0.48 10.93
CA LEU A 158 -5.50 -0.20 9.94
C LEU A 158 -5.83 -1.41 9.06
N LEU A 159 -4.85 -2.27 8.77
CA LEU A 159 -5.05 -3.40 7.85
C LEU A 159 -6.18 -4.36 8.25
N PRO A 160 -6.36 -4.74 9.53
CA PRO A 160 -7.47 -5.62 9.95
C PRO A 160 -8.86 -5.02 9.76
N LEU A 161 -8.96 -3.72 9.46
CA LEU A 161 -10.22 -3.05 9.17
C LEU A 161 -10.66 -3.21 7.70
N LEU A 162 -9.81 -3.82 6.87
CA LEU A 162 -10.10 -4.19 5.49
C LEU A 162 -10.41 -5.69 5.42
N ASP A 163 -11.53 -6.06 4.79
CA ASP A 163 -11.97 -7.45 4.70
C ASP A 163 -11.25 -8.21 3.57
N ASP A 164 -10.99 -7.53 2.44
CA ASP A 164 -10.29 -8.09 1.28
C ASP A 164 -9.18 -7.16 0.82
N MET A 165 -7.95 -7.48 1.19
CA MET A 165 -6.78 -6.69 0.86
C MET A 165 -5.75 -7.50 0.05
N SER A 166 -5.22 -6.86 -0.98
CA SER A 166 -4.01 -7.30 -1.66
C SER A 166 -3.02 -6.15 -1.74
N VAL A 167 -1.74 -6.47 -1.77
CA VAL A 167 -0.65 -5.49 -1.86
C VAL A 167 0.21 -5.88 -3.04
N SER A 168 0.55 -4.97 -3.96
CA SER A 168 1.46 -5.18 -5.09
C SER A 168 2.51 -4.08 -5.21
N HIS A 169 3.57 -4.39 -5.94
CA HIS A 169 4.54 -3.41 -6.40
C HIS A 169 4.33 -3.16 -7.89
N VAL A 170 4.33 -1.90 -8.30
CA VAL A 170 4.32 -1.45 -9.69
C VAL A 170 5.56 -0.60 -9.93
N ARG A 171 6.12 -0.63 -11.14
CA ARG A 171 7.19 0.32 -11.46
C ARG A 171 6.63 1.73 -11.50
N ARG A 172 7.49 2.73 -11.32
CA ARG A 172 7.14 4.16 -11.34
C ARG A 172 6.30 4.60 -12.53
N GLN A 173 6.47 3.96 -13.70
CA GLN A 173 5.64 4.24 -14.88
C GLN A 173 4.15 3.93 -14.65
N GLY A 174 3.82 2.86 -13.92
CA GLY A 174 2.46 2.52 -13.53
C GLY A 174 1.96 3.24 -12.27
N ASN A 175 2.80 4.04 -11.61
CA ASN A 175 2.44 4.83 -10.41
C ASN A 175 2.35 6.35 -10.69
N ARG A 176 2.30 6.77 -11.95
CA ARG A 176 2.39 8.20 -12.36
C ARG A 176 1.31 9.09 -11.76
N VAL A 177 0.10 8.58 -11.57
CA VAL A 177 -1.01 9.35 -10.99
C VAL A 177 -0.74 9.67 -9.53
N ALA A 178 -0.39 8.67 -8.71
CA ALA A 178 -0.03 8.89 -7.30
C ALA A 178 1.19 9.81 -7.17
N HIS A 179 2.19 9.63 -8.04
CA HIS A 179 3.34 10.53 -8.11
C HIS A 179 2.97 11.98 -8.46
N GLY A 180 1.97 12.17 -9.32
CA GLY A 180 1.40 13.49 -9.61
C GLY A 180 0.78 14.13 -8.37
N PHE A 181 0.00 13.37 -7.60
CA PHE A 181 -0.55 13.84 -6.33
C PHE A 181 0.53 14.17 -5.28
N ALA A 182 1.56 13.33 -5.14
CA ALA A 182 2.66 13.62 -4.22
C ALA A 182 3.38 14.92 -4.61
N LYS A 183 3.57 15.18 -5.91
CA LYS A 183 4.10 16.46 -6.41
C LYS A 183 3.20 17.65 -6.08
N LEU A 184 1.88 17.52 -6.24
CA LEU A 184 0.93 18.57 -5.84
C LEU A 184 1.03 18.87 -4.34
N GLY A 185 1.27 17.85 -3.52
CA GLY A 185 1.43 17.99 -2.07
C GLY A 185 2.57 18.94 -1.67
N HIS A 186 3.64 19.07 -2.45
CA HIS A 186 4.72 20.02 -2.17
C HIS A 186 4.23 21.48 -2.18
N SER A 187 3.28 21.79 -3.06
CA SER A 187 2.73 23.15 -3.23
C SER A 187 1.47 23.39 -2.40
N ALA A 188 0.90 22.34 -1.80
CA ALA A 188 -0.30 22.45 -0.99
C ALA A 188 -0.04 23.20 0.33
N ALA A 189 -0.82 24.25 0.60
CA ALA A 189 -0.78 24.97 1.87
C ALA A 189 -1.43 24.19 3.02
N ARG A 190 -2.40 23.32 2.70
CA ARG A 190 -3.14 22.46 3.61
C ARG A 190 -3.37 21.09 2.96
N PRO A 191 -3.63 20.02 3.74
CA PRO A 191 -4.02 18.73 3.18
C PRO A 191 -5.22 18.88 2.24
N ARG A 192 -5.17 18.22 1.09
CA ARG A 192 -6.23 18.24 0.09
C ARG A 192 -6.75 16.84 -0.19
N VAL A 193 -8.05 16.74 -0.33
CA VAL A 193 -8.76 15.54 -0.79
C VAL A 193 -9.70 15.99 -1.91
N TRP A 194 -9.64 15.29 -3.04
CA TRP A 194 -10.52 15.46 -4.18
C TRP A 194 -11.44 14.26 -4.26
N ARG A 195 -12.74 14.52 -4.44
CA ARG A 195 -13.77 13.50 -4.64
C ARG A 195 -14.37 13.69 -6.02
N ASP A 196 -14.55 12.59 -6.75
CA ASP A 196 -15.19 12.50 -8.07
C ASP A 196 -14.43 13.20 -9.22
N VAL A 197 -13.90 14.41 -9.00
CA VAL A 197 -13.18 15.21 -9.98
C VAL A 197 -11.71 15.36 -9.58
N PRO A 198 -10.76 14.79 -10.35
CA PRO A 198 -9.34 14.97 -10.09
C PRO A 198 -8.86 16.37 -10.50
N PRO A 199 -7.72 16.84 -9.94
CA PRO A 199 -7.08 18.07 -10.43
C PRO A 199 -6.49 17.89 -11.84
N ASP A 200 -6.47 18.97 -12.62
CA ASP A 200 -6.04 18.95 -14.03
C ASP A 200 -4.62 18.39 -14.21
N GLU A 201 -3.74 18.63 -13.23
CA GLU A 201 -2.34 18.23 -13.26
C GLU A 201 -2.14 16.71 -13.33
N VAL A 202 -3.14 15.92 -12.90
CA VAL A 202 -3.09 14.45 -12.95
C VAL A 202 -3.95 13.84 -14.06
N LEU A 203 -4.82 14.62 -14.73
CA LEU A 203 -5.73 14.13 -15.79
C LEU A 203 -4.99 13.40 -16.90
N ARG A 204 -3.88 13.98 -17.37
CA ARG A 204 -3.06 13.36 -18.44
C ARG A 204 -2.53 11.97 -18.08
N PHE A 205 -2.31 11.70 -16.78
CA PHE A 205 -1.80 10.41 -16.33
C PHE A 205 -2.95 9.40 -16.21
N LEU A 206 -4.12 9.84 -15.73
CA LEU A 206 -5.33 9.03 -15.72
C LEU A 206 -5.73 8.58 -17.14
N GLN A 207 -5.65 9.50 -18.12
CA GLN A 207 -5.94 9.20 -19.53
C GLN A 207 -4.97 8.16 -20.12
N ARG A 208 -3.66 8.29 -19.86
CA ARG A 208 -2.66 7.32 -20.33
C ARG A 208 -2.86 5.94 -19.73
N ASP A 209 -3.14 5.87 -18.43
CA ASP A 209 -3.44 4.61 -17.76
C ASP A 209 -4.69 3.94 -18.36
N ALA A 210 -5.71 4.71 -18.76
CA ALA A 210 -6.91 4.20 -19.44
C ALA A 210 -6.63 3.63 -20.84
N GLU A 211 -5.61 4.13 -21.52
CA GLU A 211 -5.12 3.63 -22.80
C GLU A 211 -4.11 2.47 -22.67
N GLY A 212 -3.74 2.10 -21.44
CA GLY A 212 -2.72 1.08 -21.17
C GLY A 212 -1.28 1.52 -21.46
N ARG A 213 -1.01 2.83 -21.47
CA ARG A 213 0.29 3.45 -21.82
C ARG A 213 1.01 4.04 -20.61
#